data_AF-A0A8H7VL03-F1
#
_entry.id   AF-A0A8H7VL03-F1
#
_cell.length_a   1.000
_cell.length_b   1.000
_cell.length_c   1.000
_cell.angle_alpha   90.00
_cell.angle_beta   90.00
_cell.angle_gamma   90.00
#
_symmetry.space_group_name_H-M   'P 1'
#
loop_
_entity.id
_entity.type
_entity.pdbx_description
1 polymer ?
#
loop_
_entity_poly.entity_id
_entity_poly.type
_entity_poly.pdbx_seq_one_letter_code
_entity_poly.pdbx_strand_id
1 'polypeptide(L)'
;MDDPNNNNNDGTDDNDSDDDEDDNDKKLKEKQSYVQMVDDELISSKVIELLSPNLSETYITCPALLDRTLGIKLPFIVLIAKNLGKYFSFEIQVLDDKGETRRFRASNYQVATRVKPYITTMPMRLDPGWNQIVFNLADYVKRAYGTNYVETTRVTVHANCRLRRIYFTDRLYAEEELPAEFKLFLPVQRAT
;
A
#
# COMPACT_ATOMS: atom_id res chain seq x y z
N MET A 1 64.72 -0.70 50.05
CA MET A 1 64.70 -1.12 48.63
C MET A 1 63.57 -2.10 48.56
N ASP A 2 62.39 -1.54 48.44
CA ASP A 2 61.12 -2.18 48.74
C ASP A 2 60.39 -2.40 47.43
N ASP A 3 60.06 -3.65 47.14
CA ASP A 3 59.01 -3.98 46.20
C ASP A 3 58.34 -5.26 46.69
N PRO A 4 57.07 -5.17 47.06
CA PRO A 4 56.10 -6.01 46.36
C PRO A 4 54.76 -5.29 46.15
N ASN A 5 54.15 -5.41 44.97
CA ASN A 5 52.83 -6.04 44.89
C ASN A 5 52.41 -6.39 43.46
N ASN A 6 51.92 -7.62 43.34
CA ASN A 6 51.17 -8.16 42.21
C ASN A 6 49.73 -7.63 42.26
N ASN A 7 49.16 -7.19 41.13
CA ASN A 7 47.71 -7.05 41.00
C ASN A 7 47.24 -7.45 39.59
N ASN A 8 46.26 -8.35 39.59
CA ASN A 8 45.57 -8.95 38.45
C ASN A 8 44.59 -8.00 37.74
N ASN A 9 44.16 -8.44 36.55
CA ASN A 9 42.84 -8.25 35.91
C ASN A 9 42.57 -6.85 35.30
N ASP A 10 41.89 -6.68 34.16
CA ASP A 10 41.04 -7.52 33.30
C ASP A 10 40.76 -6.71 32.01
N GLY A 11 40.23 -7.36 30.96
CA GLY A 11 39.28 -6.71 30.05
C GLY A 11 39.83 -5.99 28.81
N THR A 12 39.69 -6.65 27.68
CA THR A 12 39.63 -6.16 26.29
C THR A 12 38.67 -4.99 26.09
N ASP A 13 39.15 -3.86 25.55
CA ASP A 13 38.33 -2.84 24.89
C ASP A 13 38.36 -3.11 23.36
N ASP A 14 37.47 -3.99 22.89
CA ASP A 14 37.21 -4.21 21.47
C ASP A 14 35.93 -3.47 21.05
N ASN A 15 36.11 -2.47 20.18
CA ASN A 15 35.19 -1.93 19.16
C ASN A 15 33.66 -2.06 19.38
N ASP A 16 33.04 -0.99 19.87
CA ASP A 16 31.63 -0.66 19.58
C ASP A 16 31.59 0.53 18.60
N SER A 17 31.62 0.25 17.30
CA SER A 17 31.42 1.27 16.25
C SER A 17 30.57 0.81 15.06
N ASP A 18 29.96 -0.37 15.14
CA ASP A 18 29.22 -0.97 14.01
C ASP A 18 27.70 -0.66 14.04
N ASP A 19 27.17 -0.08 15.13
CA ASP A 19 25.73 0.22 15.25
C ASP A 19 25.31 1.59 14.63
N ASP A 20 26.25 2.49 14.36
CA ASP A 20 25.97 3.85 13.84
C ASP A 20 25.91 3.93 12.29
N GLU A 21 26.50 2.97 11.57
CA GLU A 21 26.45 2.92 10.10
C GLU A 21 25.09 2.44 9.58
N ASP A 22 24.48 1.47 10.27
CA ASP A 22 23.22 0.84 9.84
C ASP A 22 22.02 1.79 9.99
N ASP A 23 22.04 2.67 11.00
CA ASP A 23 21.00 3.66 11.26
C ASP A 23 21.08 4.86 10.30
N ASN A 24 22.29 5.20 9.81
CA ASN A 24 22.50 6.20 8.77
C ASN A 24 22.05 5.71 7.39
N ASP A 25 22.31 4.44 7.04
CA ASP A 25 21.90 3.86 5.76
C ASP A 25 20.37 3.70 5.67
N LYS A 26 19.71 3.41 6.80
CA LYS A 26 18.25 3.42 6.94
C LYS A 26 17.65 4.82 6.76
N LYS A 27 18.25 5.85 7.37
CA LYS A 27 17.86 7.27 7.20
C LYS A 27 18.10 7.81 5.79
N LEU A 28 19.16 7.36 5.11
CA LEU A 28 19.44 7.70 3.71
C LEU A 28 18.40 7.10 2.76
N LYS A 29 17.98 5.85 2.98
CA LYS A 29 16.90 5.21 2.20
C LYS A 29 15.54 5.89 2.36
N GLU A 30 15.24 6.53 3.49
CA GLU A 30 13.98 7.27 3.67
C GLU A 30 13.85 8.52 2.79
N LYS A 31 14.97 9.07 2.29
CA LYS A 31 14.97 10.25 1.43
C LYS A 31 14.84 9.94 -0.07
N GLN A 32 15.07 8.70 -0.48
CA GLN A 32 15.06 8.33 -1.89
C GLN A 32 13.74 7.64 -2.26
N SER A 33 13.12 8.07 -3.36
CA SER A 33 11.93 7.41 -3.89
C SER A 33 12.31 6.16 -4.68
N TYR A 34 11.55 5.08 -4.50
CA TYR A 34 11.78 3.84 -5.23
C TYR A 34 10.51 2.99 -5.37
N VAL A 35 10.56 2.10 -6.36
CA VAL A 35 9.59 1.02 -6.57
C VAL A 35 10.39 -0.27 -6.75
N GLN A 36 10.22 -1.23 -5.84
CA GLN A 36 10.99 -2.47 -5.88
C GLN A 36 10.17 -3.68 -5.40
N MET A 37 10.59 -4.88 -5.79
CA MET A 37 10.06 -6.12 -5.23
C MET A 37 10.79 -6.45 -3.92
N VAL A 38 10.06 -6.63 -2.83
CA VAL A 38 10.61 -7.00 -1.51
C VAL A 38 9.97 -8.29 -1.01
N ASP A 39 10.70 -9.06 -0.21
CA ASP A 39 10.15 -10.21 0.52
C ASP A 39 9.50 -9.70 1.82
N ASP A 40 8.20 -9.96 2.01
CA ASP A 40 7.49 -9.56 3.24
C ASP A 40 7.41 -10.74 4.22
N GLU A 41 8.03 -10.58 5.38
CA GLU A 41 8.13 -11.60 6.42
C GLU A 41 6.77 -12.08 6.93
N LEU A 42 5.78 -11.17 7.02
CA LEU A 42 4.44 -11.49 7.54
C LEU A 42 3.57 -12.28 6.58
N ILE A 43 3.95 -12.45 5.31
CA ILE A 43 3.19 -13.31 4.39
C ILE A 43 4.10 -14.31 3.66
N SER A 44 5.41 -14.28 3.98
CA SER A 44 6.46 -15.08 3.36
C SER A 44 6.37 -15.09 1.83
N SER A 45 6.14 -13.91 1.24
CA SER A 45 5.92 -13.74 -0.21
C SER A 45 6.51 -12.43 -0.70
N LYS A 46 6.87 -12.40 -1.99
CA LYS A 46 7.28 -11.18 -2.69
C LYS A 46 6.10 -10.22 -2.88
N VAL A 47 6.34 -8.94 -2.65
CA VAL A 47 5.38 -7.84 -2.80
C VAL A 47 6.06 -6.63 -3.44
N ILE A 48 5.26 -5.74 -4.05
CA ILE A 48 5.78 -4.50 -4.60
C ILE A 48 5.77 -3.45 -3.49
N GLU A 49 6.92 -2.89 -3.15
CA GLU A 49 7.04 -1.75 -2.24
C GLU A 49 7.24 -0.47 -3.05
N LEU A 50 6.41 0.53 -2.75
CA LEU A 50 6.54 1.89 -3.26
C LEU A 50 6.78 2.81 -2.07
N LEU A 51 7.89 3.53 -2.05
CA LEU A 51 8.18 4.55 -1.03
C LEU A 51 8.56 5.86 -1.70
N SER A 52 8.08 6.96 -1.14
CA SER A 52 8.49 8.31 -1.56
C SER A 52 8.19 9.35 -0.47
N PRO A 53 9.10 10.32 -0.25
CA PRO A 53 8.80 11.48 0.57
C PRO A 53 7.70 12.35 -0.05
N ASN A 54 7.54 12.35 -1.38
CA ASN A 54 6.49 13.07 -2.08
C ASN A 54 5.48 12.09 -2.72
N LEU A 55 4.31 11.96 -2.09
CA LEU A 55 3.26 11.02 -2.50
C LEU A 55 2.78 11.23 -3.95
N SER A 56 2.77 12.45 -4.46
CA SER A 56 2.25 12.73 -5.81
C SER A 56 3.19 12.33 -6.95
N GLU A 57 4.49 12.21 -6.67
CA GLU A 57 5.51 12.01 -7.71
C GLU A 57 5.80 10.54 -8.00
N THR A 58 5.46 9.64 -7.07
CA THR A 58 5.74 8.22 -7.19
C THR A 58 4.43 7.43 -7.13
N TYR A 59 4.10 6.79 -8.24
CA TYR A 59 2.91 5.96 -8.38
C TYR A 59 3.11 4.92 -9.48
N ILE A 60 2.30 3.87 -9.43
CA ILE A 60 2.09 2.95 -10.54
C ILE A 60 0.70 3.17 -11.11
N THR A 61 0.56 3.10 -12.42
CA THR A 61 -0.74 3.28 -13.09
C THR A 61 -0.96 2.18 -14.12
N CYS A 62 -2.21 1.77 -14.28
CA CYS A 62 -2.64 0.84 -15.30
C CYS A 62 -3.89 1.40 -16.01
N PRO A 63 -3.88 1.54 -17.34
CA PRO A 63 -2.82 1.14 -18.28
C PRO A 63 -1.63 2.12 -18.31
N ALA A 64 -0.45 1.68 -18.73
CA ALA A 64 0.74 2.55 -18.81
C ALA A 64 0.58 3.72 -19.79
N LEU A 65 -0.21 3.51 -20.86
CA LEU A 65 -0.49 4.53 -21.88
C LEU A 65 -1.75 5.33 -21.54
N LEU A 66 -1.76 6.62 -21.86
CA LEU A 66 -2.84 7.55 -21.51
C LEU A 66 -4.10 7.39 -22.37
N ASP A 67 -3.93 6.96 -23.62
CA ASP A 67 -4.97 6.77 -24.62
C ASP A 67 -5.69 5.42 -24.52
N ARG A 68 -5.22 4.54 -23.63
CA ARG A 68 -5.84 3.23 -23.38
C ARG A 68 -6.69 3.24 -22.12
N THR A 69 -7.66 2.33 -22.10
CA THR A 69 -8.51 2.05 -20.94
C THR A 69 -8.35 0.58 -20.53
N LEU A 70 -8.59 0.31 -19.24
CA LEU A 70 -8.66 -1.05 -18.70
C LEU A 70 -9.89 -1.83 -19.22
N GLY A 71 -11.05 -1.17 -19.36
CA GLY A 71 -12.28 -1.77 -19.87
C GLY A 71 -12.89 -2.83 -18.96
N ILE A 72 -12.60 -2.78 -17.65
CA ILE A 72 -13.09 -3.79 -16.69
C ILE A 72 -14.49 -3.39 -16.21
N LYS A 73 -15.47 -4.28 -16.39
CA LYS A 73 -16.89 -4.04 -16.05
C LYS A 73 -17.32 -4.60 -14.69
N LEU A 74 -16.40 -5.22 -13.97
CA LEU A 74 -16.66 -5.81 -12.67
C LEU A 74 -16.79 -4.71 -11.59
N PRO A 75 -17.90 -4.67 -10.83
CA PRO A 75 -18.25 -3.55 -9.96
C PRO A 75 -17.39 -3.44 -8.70
N PHE A 76 -16.79 -4.53 -8.24
CA PHE A 76 -15.96 -4.53 -7.04
C PHE A 76 -14.48 -4.58 -7.42
N ILE A 77 -13.69 -3.71 -6.79
CA ILE A 77 -12.23 -3.77 -6.83
C ILE A 77 -11.71 -4.03 -5.43
N VAL A 78 -10.75 -4.94 -5.33
CA VAL A 78 -10.11 -5.34 -4.08
C VAL A 78 -8.61 -5.06 -4.18
N LEU A 79 -8.08 -4.34 -3.20
CA LEU A 79 -6.66 -4.04 -3.06
C LEU A 79 -6.15 -4.67 -1.77
N ILE A 80 -5.13 -5.50 -1.86
CA ILE A 80 -4.42 -6.06 -0.71
C ILE A 80 -3.13 -5.27 -0.53
N ALA A 81 -3.10 -4.40 0.47
CA ALA A 81 -2.01 -3.46 0.72
C ALA A 81 -1.61 -3.42 2.19
N LYS A 82 -0.31 -3.30 2.46
CA LYS A 82 0.25 -3.11 3.80
C LYS A 82 0.34 -1.63 4.12
N ASN A 83 -0.20 -1.25 5.28
CA ASN A 83 -0.05 0.08 5.84
C ASN A 83 1.34 0.22 6.47
N LEU A 84 2.11 1.21 5.99
CA LEU A 84 3.45 1.52 6.47
C LEU A 84 3.47 2.69 7.48
N GLY A 85 2.31 3.13 7.97
CA GLY A 85 2.19 4.27 8.89
C GLY A 85 2.50 5.63 8.24
N LYS A 86 2.59 5.68 6.90
CA LYS A 86 2.88 6.87 6.10
C LYS A 86 1.65 7.26 5.26
N TYR A 87 1.65 8.48 4.69
CA TYR A 87 0.53 8.93 3.84
C TYR A 87 0.45 8.11 2.56
N PHE A 88 -0.74 7.56 2.30
CA PHE A 88 -1.04 6.68 1.19
C PHE A 88 -2.33 7.12 0.50
N SER A 89 -2.37 6.96 -0.82
CA SER A 89 -3.60 7.17 -1.60
C SER A 89 -3.63 6.31 -2.87
N PHE A 90 -4.82 6.08 -3.40
CA PHE A 90 -5.02 5.51 -4.72
C PHE A 90 -6.18 6.21 -5.42
N GLU A 91 -6.15 6.15 -6.76
CA GLU A 91 -7.13 6.75 -7.64
C GLU A 91 -7.69 5.70 -8.61
N ILE A 92 -9.00 5.73 -8.82
CA ILE A 92 -9.71 4.85 -9.75
C ILE A 92 -10.53 5.75 -10.66
N GLN A 93 -10.30 5.66 -11.96
CA GLN A 93 -11.12 6.32 -12.97
C GLN A 93 -12.14 5.34 -13.50
N VAL A 94 -13.37 5.80 -13.60
CA VAL A 94 -14.51 5.02 -14.09
C VAL A 94 -15.26 5.81 -15.15
N LEU A 95 -15.89 5.09 -16.07
CA LEU A 95 -16.84 5.61 -17.03
C LEU A 95 -18.25 5.40 -16.49
N ASP A 96 -19.09 6.44 -16.53
CA ASP A 96 -20.51 6.35 -16.21
C ASP A 96 -21.38 6.18 -17.47
N ASP A 97 -22.67 5.90 -17.26
CA ASP A 97 -23.66 5.69 -18.32
C ASP A 97 -24.02 6.95 -19.11
N LYS A 98 -23.54 8.13 -18.69
CA LYS A 98 -23.62 9.38 -19.45
C LYS A 98 -22.38 9.60 -20.32
N GLY A 99 -21.41 8.68 -20.29
CA GLY A 99 -20.14 8.81 -21.00
C GLY A 99 -19.17 9.78 -20.32
N GLU A 100 -19.44 10.17 -19.06
CA GLU A 100 -18.53 11.03 -18.31
C GLU A 100 -17.51 10.18 -17.53
N THR A 101 -16.25 10.62 -17.56
CA THR A 101 -15.19 10.00 -16.75
C THR A 101 -15.18 10.62 -15.36
N ARG A 102 -15.35 9.78 -14.33
CA ARG A 102 -15.31 10.17 -12.92
C ARG A 102 -14.06 9.58 -12.26
N ARG A 103 -13.46 10.32 -11.33
CA ARG A 103 -12.31 9.85 -10.56
C ARG A 103 -12.68 9.69 -9.08
N PHE A 104 -12.42 8.52 -8.53
CA PHE A 104 -12.48 8.27 -7.09
C PHE A 104 -11.08 8.25 -6.53
N ARG A 105 -10.80 9.10 -5.55
CA ARG A 105 -9.53 9.09 -4.82
C ARG A 105 -9.79 8.76 -3.37
N ALA A 106 -9.14 7.72 -2.86
CA ALA A 106 -9.17 7.37 -1.44
C ALA A 106 -7.79 7.66 -0.84
N SER A 107 -7.78 8.26 0.35
CA SER A 107 -6.53 8.52 1.06
C SER A 107 -6.68 8.45 2.57
N ASN A 108 -5.58 8.14 3.26
CA ASN A 108 -5.54 8.03 4.73
C ASN A 108 -5.33 9.36 5.46
N TYR A 109 -5.12 10.47 4.73
CA TYR A 109 -4.99 11.83 5.27
C TYR A 109 -6.22 12.72 4.99
N GLN A 110 -7.17 12.22 4.19
CA GLN A 110 -8.44 12.93 3.98
C GLN A 110 -9.35 12.69 5.20
N VAL A 111 -10.01 13.75 5.67
CA VAL A 111 -10.89 13.67 6.86
C VAL A 111 -12.35 13.44 6.49
N ALA A 112 -12.81 13.99 5.36
CA ALA A 112 -14.21 13.94 4.95
C ALA A 112 -14.36 13.71 3.46
N THR A 113 -15.45 13.03 3.07
CA THR A 113 -15.81 12.83 1.67
C THR A 113 -16.18 14.16 1.01
N ARG A 114 -15.62 14.42 -0.18
CA ARG A 114 -15.96 15.60 -1.00
C ARG A 114 -16.28 15.14 -2.41
N VAL A 115 -17.46 15.50 -2.89
CA VAL A 115 -17.92 15.19 -4.24
C VAL A 115 -17.82 16.45 -5.09
N LYS A 116 -17.02 16.39 -6.14
CA LYS A 116 -16.95 17.38 -7.22
C LYS A 116 -17.36 16.70 -8.53
N PRO A 117 -17.76 17.46 -9.58
CA PRO A 117 -18.26 16.89 -10.83
C PRO A 117 -17.38 15.76 -11.39
N TYR A 118 -16.06 15.94 -11.47
CA TYR A 118 -15.17 14.94 -12.06
C TYR A 118 -14.34 14.13 -11.05
N ILE A 119 -14.41 14.49 -9.77
CA ILE A 119 -13.61 13.83 -8.74
C ILE A 119 -14.35 13.72 -7.41
N THR A 120 -14.33 12.54 -6.82
CA THR A 120 -14.77 12.28 -5.46
C THR A 120 -13.57 11.87 -4.61
N THR A 121 -13.26 12.64 -3.58
CA THR A 121 -12.18 12.34 -2.62
C THR A 121 -12.79 11.77 -1.35
N MET A 122 -12.31 10.62 -0.89
CA MET A 122 -12.87 9.89 0.25
C MET A 122 -11.78 9.61 1.31
N PRO A 123 -12.12 9.69 2.60
CA PRO A 123 -11.25 9.23 3.66
C PRO A 123 -11.16 7.70 3.64
N MET A 124 -10.00 7.16 4.01
CA MET A 124 -9.81 5.74 4.27
C MET A 124 -9.13 5.57 5.63
N ARG A 125 -9.55 4.58 6.39
CA ARG A 125 -8.83 4.13 7.59
C ARG A 125 -8.17 2.81 7.26
N LEU A 126 -6.90 2.69 7.63
CA LEU A 126 -6.12 1.47 7.47
C LEU A 126 -5.66 1.04 8.85
N ASP A 127 -5.84 -0.24 9.13
CA ASP A 127 -5.30 -0.86 10.33
C ASP A 127 -3.78 -1.04 10.17
N PRO A 128 -3.02 -1.18 11.27
CA PRO A 128 -1.61 -1.56 11.20
C PRO A 128 -1.44 -2.91 10.48
N GLY A 129 -0.47 -3.00 9.57
CA GLY A 129 -0.19 -4.25 8.85
C GLY A 129 -0.96 -4.42 7.54
N TRP A 130 -1.30 -5.66 7.19
CA TRP A 130 -1.95 -6.01 5.93
C TRP A 130 -3.45 -5.73 5.96
N ASN A 131 -3.93 -4.98 4.98
CA ASN A 131 -5.33 -4.59 4.84
C ASN A 131 -5.90 -5.11 3.52
N GLN A 132 -7.16 -5.53 3.55
CA GLN A 132 -7.97 -5.81 2.36
C GLN A 132 -8.96 -4.67 2.16
N ILE A 133 -8.69 -3.81 1.18
CA ILE A 133 -9.50 -2.65 0.86
C ILE A 133 -10.47 -3.03 -0.26
N VAL A 134 -11.77 -2.91 0.01
CA VAL A 134 -12.84 -3.30 -0.92
C VAL A 134 -13.64 -2.08 -1.33
N PHE A 135 -13.78 -1.87 -2.64
CA PHE A 135 -14.49 -0.73 -3.21
C PHE A 135 -15.64 -1.22 -4.10
N ASN A 136 -16.86 -0.83 -3.76
CA ASN A 136 -18.02 -1.01 -4.62
C ASN A 136 -18.16 0.21 -5.53
N LEU A 137 -17.57 0.12 -6.73
CA LEU A 137 -17.55 1.22 -7.68
C LEU A 137 -18.95 1.55 -8.19
N ALA A 138 -19.80 0.54 -8.38
CA ALA A 138 -21.17 0.74 -8.83
C ALA A 138 -22.00 1.56 -7.82
N ASP A 139 -21.90 1.23 -6.54
CA ASP A 139 -22.59 1.96 -5.48
C ASP A 139 -22.01 3.38 -5.29
N TYR A 140 -20.68 3.54 -5.39
CA TYR A 140 -20.05 4.85 -5.27
C TYR A 140 -20.40 5.80 -6.41
N VAL A 141 -20.43 5.34 -7.66
CA VAL A 141 -20.89 6.14 -8.81
C VAL A 141 -22.35 6.57 -8.60
N LYS A 142 -23.20 5.64 -8.19
CA LYS A 142 -24.63 5.90 -7.95
C LYS A 142 -24.85 6.93 -6.84
N ARG A 143 -24.13 6.81 -5.71
CA ARG A 143 -24.28 7.74 -4.58
C ARG A 143 -23.68 9.12 -4.85
N ALA A 144 -22.54 9.19 -5.54
CA ALA A 144 -21.85 10.46 -5.77
C ALA A 144 -22.47 11.26 -6.92
N TYR A 145 -22.92 10.60 -7.99
CA TYR A 145 -23.30 11.25 -9.24
C TYR A 145 -24.72 10.95 -9.71
N GLY A 146 -25.41 9.98 -9.08
CA GLY A 146 -26.73 9.55 -9.52
C GLY A 146 -26.73 8.85 -10.89
N THR A 147 -25.57 8.40 -11.35
CA THR A 147 -25.35 7.69 -12.63
C THR A 147 -25.04 6.22 -12.37
N ASN A 148 -25.00 5.41 -13.44
CA ASN A 148 -24.63 4.00 -13.34
C ASN A 148 -23.17 3.78 -13.75
N TYR A 149 -22.50 2.88 -13.06
CA TYR A 149 -21.15 2.43 -13.41
C TYR A 149 -21.17 1.58 -14.68
N VAL A 150 -20.28 1.88 -15.62
CA VAL A 150 -20.11 1.12 -16.86
C VAL A 150 -18.84 0.30 -16.80
N GLU A 151 -17.70 0.95 -16.58
CA GLU A 151 -16.40 0.29 -16.52
C GLU A 151 -15.36 1.11 -15.77
N THR A 152 -14.32 0.43 -15.31
CA THR A 152 -13.09 1.02 -14.79
C THR A 152 -12.12 1.25 -15.95
N THR A 153 -11.70 2.50 -16.11
CA THR A 153 -10.80 2.91 -17.21
C THR A 153 -9.34 2.95 -16.77
N ARG A 154 -9.06 3.29 -15.50
CA ARG A 154 -7.69 3.41 -14.98
C ARG A 154 -7.62 3.19 -13.48
N VAL A 155 -6.54 2.56 -13.02
CA VAL A 155 -6.19 2.46 -11.60
C VAL A 155 -4.80 3.04 -11.41
N THR A 156 -4.64 3.89 -10.41
CA THR A 156 -3.36 4.49 -10.02
C THR A 156 -3.16 4.32 -8.52
N VAL A 157 -2.02 3.75 -8.12
CA VAL A 157 -1.67 3.57 -6.70
C VAL A 157 -0.44 4.40 -6.40
N HIS A 158 -0.55 5.30 -5.42
CA HIS A 158 0.56 6.16 -5.02
C HIS A 158 1.48 5.46 -4.01
N ALA A 159 2.64 6.07 -3.78
CA ALA A 159 3.67 5.59 -2.87
C ALA A 159 3.20 5.40 -1.41
N ASN A 160 4.12 4.87 -0.62
CA ASN A 160 4.01 4.58 0.81
C ASN A 160 3.06 3.42 1.13
N CYS A 161 3.16 2.35 0.34
CA CYS A 161 2.49 1.08 0.60
C CYS A 161 3.35 -0.11 0.14
N ARG A 162 3.05 -1.29 0.69
CA ARG A 162 3.38 -2.57 0.03
C ARG A 162 2.13 -3.13 -0.61
N LEU A 163 2.18 -3.40 -1.90
CA LEU A 163 1.07 -3.93 -2.67
C LEU A 163 1.31 -5.41 -2.97
N ARG A 164 0.34 -6.25 -2.59
CA ARG A 164 0.36 -7.69 -2.91
C ARG A 164 -0.50 -7.99 -4.14
N ARG A 165 -1.74 -7.52 -4.15
CA ARG A 165 -2.71 -7.81 -5.23
C ARG A 165 -3.70 -6.67 -5.44
N ILE A 166 -4.10 -6.51 -6.70
CA ILE A 166 -5.28 -5.74 -7.11
C ILE A 166 -6.07 -6.65 -8.03
N TYR A 167 -7.35 -6.86 -7.75
CA TYR A 167 -8.22 -7.66 -8.59
C TYR A 167 -9.65 -7.14 -8.55
N PHE A 168 -10.45 -7.57 -9.53
CA PHE A 168 -11.84 -7.18 -9.65
C PHE A 168 -12.75 -8.40 -9.49
N THR A 169 -13.95 -8.18 -8.96
CA THR A 169 -14.95 -9.21 -8.71
C THR A 169 -16.36 -8.70 -9.04
N ASP A 170 -17.25 -9.64 -9.37
CA ASP A 170 -18.66 -9.40 -9.64
C ASP A 170 -19.46 -9.21 -8.35
N ARG A 171 -19.01 -9.86 -7.27
CA ARG A 171 -19.59 -9.80 -5.92
C ARG A 171 -18.50 -9.91 -4.85
N LEU A 172 -18.86 -9.63 -3.61
CA LEU A 172 -17.98 -9.89 -2.47
C LEU A 172 -18.03 -11.39 -2.13
N TYR A 173 -16.92 -12.07 -2.39
CA TYR A 173 -16.71 -13.46 -2.00
C TYR A 173 -16.28 -13.53 -0.53
N ALA A 174 -16.81 -14.52 0.19
CA ALA A 174 -16.32 -14.85 1.52
C ALA A 174 -14.91 -15.47 1.42
N GLU A 175 -14.14 -15.44 2.52
CA GLU A 175 -12.78 -15.97 2.51
C GLU A 175 -12.76 -17.45 2.12
N GLU A 176 -13.77 -18.24 2.44
CA GLU A 176 -13.85 -19.67 2.13
C GLU A 176 -13.95 -19.91 0.62
N GLU A 177 -14.71 -19.07 -0.09
CA GLU A 177 -14.97 -19.17 -1.53
C GLU A 177 -13.79 -18.67 -2.38
N LEU A 178 -12.91 -17.84 -1.82
CA LEU A 178 -11.76 -17.34 -2.54
C LEU A 178 -10.78 -18.50 -2.84
N PRO A 179 -10.21 -18.58 -4.05
CA PRO A 179 -9.06 -19.44 -4.28
C PRO A 179 -7.89 -19.06 -3.36
N ALA A 180 -7.04 -20.02 -2.99
CA ALA A 180 -5.94 -19.80 -2.05
C ALA A 180 -5.02 -18.62 -2.46
N GLU A 181 -4.85 -18.39 -3.76
CA GLU A 181 -4.08 -17.27 -4.28
C GLU A 181 -4.66 -15.89 -3.94
N PHE A 182 -5.98 -15.76 -3.75
CA PHE A 182 -6.62 -14.49 -3.41
C PHE A 182 -6.80 -14.28 -1.89
N LYS A 183 -6.53 -15.31 -1.08
CA LYS A 183 -6.61 -15.21 0.39
C LYS A 183 -5.35 -14.57 0.98
N LEU A 184 -5.55 -13.80 2.05
CA LEU A 184 -4.46 -13.29 2.87
C LEU A 184 -4.12 -14.30 3.96
N PHE A 185 -3.17 -15.19 3.69
CA PHE A 185 -2.59 -16.03 4.74
C PHE A 185 -1.50 -15.27 5.48
N LEU A 186 -1.71 -15.03 6.77
CA LEU A 186 -0.62 -14.69 7.69
C LEU A 186 -0.05 -16.01 8.26
N PRO A 187 1.27 -16.19 8.31
CA PRO A 187 1.87 -17.36 8.92
C PRO A 187 1.49 -17.37 10.40
N VAL A 188 1.02 -18.53 10.87
CA VAL A 188 0.77 -18.76 12.29
C VAL A 188 2.12 -18.67 13.00
N GLN A 189 2.34 -17.61 13.79
CA GLN A 189 3.48 -17.57 14.70
C GLN A 189 3.30 -18.73 15.68
N ARG A 190 4.19 -19.74 15.60
CA ARG A 190 4.31 -20.72 16.68
C ARG A 190 4.82 -19.94 17.89
N ALA A 191 3.98 -19.76 18.90
CA ALA A 191 4.43 -19.31 20.20
C ALA A 191 5.48 -20.32 20.70
N THR A 192 6.74 -19.90 20.74
CA THR A 192 7.81 -20.57 21.50
C THR A 192 7.77 -20.13 22.94
#